data_AF-A0A929Y643-F1
#
_entry.id   AF-A0A929Y643-F1
#
_cell.length_a   1.000
_cell.length_b   1.000
_cell.length_c   1.000
_cell.angle_alpha   90.00
_cell.angle_beta   90.00
_cell.angle_gamma   90.00
#
_symmetry.space_group_name_H-M   'P 1'
#
loop_
_entity.id
_entity.type
_entity.pdbx_description
1 polymer ?
#
loop_
_entity_poly.entity_id
_entity_poly.type
_entity_poly.pdbx_seq_one_letter_code
_entity_poly.pdbx_strand_id
1 'polypeptide(L)'
;LEEFLACKWKAEAKQCLEESRKRAENEMEETREALGDYPIIVDDTATIQPFGLALTLLKRGFHVVRVEADACAPFDRAHLEELKENYPKVESFQPIHSSSVAMDRPLPESLALGFEGGYLAGSKHVADLFMDGGMFGYDGVVSLMRNMREGMKKTGALKSLIESKGLVV
;
A
#
# COMPACT_ATOMS: atom_id res chain seq x y z
N LEU A 1 -1.42 -9.69 45.12
CA LEU A 1 -2.34 -8.73 44.48
C LEU A 1 -1.74 -8.17 43.18
N GLU A 2 -0.51 -7.67 43.20
CA GLU A 2 0.18 -7.16 41.99
C GLU A 2 0.38 -8.22 40.90
N GLU A 3 0.82 -9.43 41.23
CA GLU A 3 0.96 -10.53 40.25
C GLU A 3 -0.38 -10.96 39.64
N PHE A 4 -1.46 -10.94 40.43
CA PHE A 4 -2.80 -11.25 39.96
C PHE A 4 -3.32 -10.18 38.98
N LEU A 5 -3.08 -8.90 39.29
CA LEU A 5 -3.41 -7.78 38.41
C LEU A 5 -2.58 -7.82 37.11
N ALA A 6 -1.29 -8.14 37.19
CA ALA A 6 -0.42 -8.29 36.04
C ALA A 6 -0.85 -9.46 35.12
N CYS A 7 -1.26 -10.58 35.70
CA CYS A 7 -1.81 -11.71 34.94
C CYS A 7 -3.14 -11.36 34.26
N LYS A 8 -4.03 -10.64 34.96
CA LYS A 8 -5.30 -10.17 34.39
C LYS A 8 -5.08 -9.19 33.23
N TRP A 9 -4.18 -8.22 33.39
CA TRP A 9 -3.83 -7.26 32.33
C TRP A 9 -3.23 -7.93 31.10
N LYS A 10 -2.36 -8.93 31.28
CA LYS A 10 -1.81 -9.72 30.17
C LYS A 10 -2.89 -10.49 29.41
N ALA A 11 -3.86 -11.06 30.12
CA ALA A 11 -4.96 -11.79 29.50
C ALA A 11 -5.88 -10.85 28.71
N GLU A 12 -6.25 -9.70 29.29
CA GLU A 12 -7.07 -8.66 28.64
C GLU A 12 -6.35 -8.07 27.43
N ALA A 13 -5.06 -7.73 27.55
CA ALA A 13 -4.27 -7.22 26.43
C ALA A 13 -4.17 -8.24 25.28
N LYS A 14 -4.00 -9.54 25.60
CA LYS A 14 -3.97 -10.61 24.61
C LYS A 14 -5.31 -10.73 23.87
N GLN A 15 -6.42 -10.62 24.58
CA GLN A 15 -7.75 -10.62 23.98
C GLN A 15 -7.95 -9.43 23.04
N CYS A 16 -7.63 -8.21 23.48
CA CYS A 16 -7.72 -7.01 22.64
C CYS A 16 -6.87 -7.13 21.36
N LEU A 17 -5.66 -7.71 21.47
CA LEU A 17 -4.78 -7.93 20.31
C LEU A 17 -5.39 -8.93 19.32
N GLU A 18 -6.01 -10.01 19.80
CA GLU A 18 -6.68 -10.99 18.95
C GLU A 18 -7.90 -10.39 18.23
N GLU A 19 -8.67 -9.56 18.93
CA GLU A 19 -9.81 -8.84 18.34
C GLU A 19 -9.36 -7.84 17.26
N SER A 20 -8.30 -7.08 17.51
CA SER A 20 -7.71 -6.18 16.51
C SER A 20 -7.14 -6.95 15.32
N ARG A 21 -6.48 -8.08 15.56
CA ARG A 21 -5.99 -8.96 14.49
C ARG A 21 -7.12 -9.45 13.61
N LYS A 22 -8.17 -10.00 14.21
CA LYS A 22 -9.35 -10.51 13.48
C LYS A 22 -10.01 -9.40 12.67
N ARG A 23 -10.09 -8.19 13.22
CA ARG A 23 -10.60 -7.03 12.48
C ARG A 23 -9.75 -6.69 11.27
N ALA A 24 -8.43 -6.67 11.42
CA ALA A 24 -7.51 -6.42 10.31
C ALA A 24 -7.60 -7.52 9.23
N GLU A 25 -7.71 -8.78 9.62
CA GLU A 25 -7.89 -9.91 8.69
C GLU A 25 -9.23 -9.81 7.94
N ASN A 26 -10.33 -9.47 8.62
CA ASN A 26 -11.63 -9.26 7.98
C ASN A 26 -11.60 -8.08 6.98
N GLU A 27 -11.00 -6.96 7.36
CA GLU A 27 -10.87 -5.78 6.51
C GLU A 27 -9.98 -6.03 5.29
N MET A 28 -8.94 -6.86 5.45
CA MET A 28 -8.11 -7.34 4.34
C MET A 28 -8.93 -8.14 3.35
N GLU A 29 -9.72 -9.10 3.82
CA GLU A 29 -10.53 -9.96 2.96
C GLU A 29 -11.64 -9.18 2.26
N GLU A 30 -12.36 -8.31 2.97
CA GLU A 30 -13.38 -7.44 2.37
C GLU A 30 -12.80 -6.55 1.26
N THR A 31 -11.58 -6.04 1.46
CA THR A 31 -10.89 -5.23 0.43
C THR A 31 -10.45 -6.07 -0.74
N ARG A 32 -9.89 -7.26 -0.49
CA ARG A 32 -9.48 -8.19 -1.54
C ARG A 32 -10.65 -8.59 -2.43
N GLU A 33 -11.79 -8.92 -1.83
CA GLU A 33 -13.02 -9.24 -2.56
C GLU A 33 -13.56 -8.03 -3.33
N ALA A 34 -13.58 -6.84 -2.73
CA ALA A 34 -14.08 -5.63 -3.37
C ALA A 34 -13.23 -5.19 -4.56
N LEU A 35 -11.90 -5.34 -4.49
CA LEU A 35 -10.99 -4.98 -5.57
C LEU A 35 -10.87 -6.07 -6.62
N GLY A 36 -11.03 -7.34 -6.25
CA GLY A 36 -10.85 -8.47 -7.16
C GLY A 36 -9.48 -8.43 -7.85
N ASP A 37 -9.48 -8.55 -9.18
CA ASP A 37 -8.27 -8.46 -10.01
C ASP A 37 -7.94 -7.04 -10.48
N TYR A 38 -8.50 -5.99 -9.84
CA TYR A 38 -8.21 -4.62 -10.23
C TYR A 38 -6.71 -4.29 -10.03
N PRO A 39 -6.00 -3.80 -11.06
CA PRO A 39 -4.55 -3.58 -10.97
C PRO A 39 -4.14 -2.58 -9.89
N ILE A 40 -3.14 -2.93 -9.09
CA ILE A 40 -2.58 -2.09 -8.04
C ILE A 40 -1.14 -1.71 -8.36
N ILE A 41 -0.83 -0.44 -8.18
CA ILE A 41 0.52 0.13 -8.24
C ILE A 41 0.92 0.53 -6.82
N VAL A 42 2.11 0.12 -6.38
CA VAL A 42 2.69 0.56 -5.11
C VAL A 42 3.81 1.55 -5.39
N ASP A 43 3.64 2.78 -4.90
CA ASP A 43 4.58 3.89 -5.08
C ASP A 43 5.42 4.10 -3.82
N ASP A 44 6.68 4.50 -3.95
CA ASP A 44 7.58 4.71 -2.81
C ASP A 44 7.23 5.96 -1.98
N THR A 45 6.43 6.89 -2.53
CA THR A 45 5.86 7.99 -1.73
C THR A 45 4.84 7.51 -0.69
N ALA A 46 4.24 6.33 -0.88
CA ALA A 46 3.25 5.78 0.04
C ALA A 46 3.88 5.18 1.31
N THR A 47 5.06 4.58 1.22
CA THR A 47 5.69 3.84 2.32
C THR A 47 7.19 3.77 2.15
N ILE A 48 7.93 3.74 3.26
CA ILE A 48 9.38 3.50 3.23
C ILE A 48 9.77 2.07 2.78
N GLN A 49 8.81 1.13 2.73
CA GLN A 49 9.01 -0.26 2.30
C GLN A 49 8.05 -0.65 1.16
N PRO A 50 8.16 -0.03 -0.04
CA PRO A 50 7.25 -0.28 -1.14
C PRO A 50 7.29 -1.74 -1.62
N PHE A 51 8.46 -2.39 -1.60
CA PHE A 51 8.58 -3.79 -1.98
C PHE A 51 7.98 -4.71 -0.92
N GLY A 52 8.19 -4.41 0.36
CA GLY A 52 7.56 -5.11 1.48
C GLY A 52 6.02 -5.03 1.45
N LEU A 53 5.48 -3.84 1.17
CA LEU A 53 4.04 -3.65 1.02
C LEU A 53 3.50 -4.42 -0.18
N ALA A 54 4.11 -4.29 -1.35
CA ALA A 54 3.71 -5.01 -2.57
C ALA A 54 3.71 -6.53 -2.36
N LEU A 55 4.78 -7.07 -1.78
CA LEU A 55 4.90 -8.50 -1.48
C LEU A 55 3.81 -8.96 -0.50
N THR A 56 3.51 -8.16 0.52
CA THR A 56 2.45 -8.46 1.48
C THR A 56 1.09 -8.53 0.79
N LEU A 57 0.76 -7.55 -0.05
CA LEU A 57 -0.49 -7.53 -0.81
C LEU A 57 -0.59 -8.74 -1.76
N LEU A 58 0.48 -9.07 -2.49
CA LEU A 58 0.51 -10.24 -3.37
C LEU A 58 0.28 -11.55 -2.61
N LYS A 59 0.95 -11.75 -1.47
CA LYS A 59 0.74 -12.92 -0.59
C LYS A 59 -0.69 -13.00 -0.04
N ARG A 60 -1.41 -11.89 0.01
CA ARG A 60 -2.83 -11.81 0.41
C ARG A 60 -3.79 -11.90 -0.78
N GLY A 61 -3.29 -12.10 -2.01
CA GLY A 61 -4.12 -12.33 -3.19
C GLY A 61 -4.61 -11.05 -3.87
N PHE A 62 -3.99 -9.89 -3.60
CA PHE A 62 -4.23 -8.67 -4.37
C PHE A 62 -3.45 -8.67 -5.69
N HIS A 63 -4.02 -8.01 -6.72
CA HIS A 63 -3.40 -7.92 -8.05
C HIS A 63 -2.42 -6.74 -8.17
N VAL A 64 -1.29 -6.80 -7.46
CA VAL A 64 -0.21 -5.82 -7.65
C VAL A 64 0.48 -6.09 -8.99
N VAL A 65 0.56 -5.08 -9.84
CA VAL A 65 1.14 -5.18 -11.19
C VAL A 65 2.44 -4.41 -11.34
N ARG A 66 2.68 -3.41 -10.47
CA ARG A 66 3.86 -2.56 -10.55
C ARG A 66 4.26 -2.03 -9.17
N VAL A 67 5.56 -1.95 -8.94
CA VAL A 67 6.18 -1.17 -7.86
C VAL A 67 7.00 -0.05 -8.48
N GLU A 68 6.67 1.18 -8.15
CA GLU A 68 7.39 2.39 -8.57
C GLU A 68 8.26 2.84 -7.40
N ALA A 69 9.57 2.72 -7.55
CA ALA A 69 10.52 3.09 -6.50
C ALA A 69 11.89 3.43 -7.09
N ASP A 70 12.46 4.57 -6.70
CA ASP A 70 13.75 5.04 -7.25
C ASP A 70 14.94 4.24 -6.73
N ALA A 71 14.90 3.89 -5.45
CA ALA A 71 15.95 3.15 -4.79
C ALA A 71 15.36 2.13 -3.82
N CYS A 72 15.97 0.95 -3.80
CA CYS A 72 15.66 -0.06 -2.79
C CYS A 72 16.55 0.17 -1.55
N ALA A 73 15.92 0.57 -0.44
CA ALA A 73 16.60 0.68 0.83
C ALA A 73 17.16 -0.68 1.29
N PRO A 74 18.28 -0.74 2.04
CA PRO A 74 18.89 -2.01 2.44
C PRO A 74 17.93 -2.95 3.18
N PHE A 75 17.04 -2.40 4.01
CA PHE A 75 16.04 -3.15 4.77
C PHE A 75 14.88 -3.68 3.93
N ASP A 76 14.67 -3.16 2.71
CA ASP A 76 13.60 -3.61 1.80
C ASP A 76 14.13 -4.55 0.69
N ARG A 77 15.44 -4.77 0.64
CA ARG A 77 16.11 -5.57 -0.38
C ARG A 77 15.65 -7.02 -0.43
N ALA A 78 15.46 -7.64 0.73
CA ALA A 78 14.99 -9.02 0.80
C ALA A 78 13.59 -9.17 0.16
N HIS A 79 12.71 -8.17 0.33
CA HIS A 79 11.39 -8.19 -0.30
C HIS A 79 11.48 -7.99 -1.81
N LEU A 80 12.37 -7.11 -2.30
CA LEU A 80 12.63 -6.95 -3.72
C LEU A 80 13.15 -8.25 -4.36
N GLU A 81 14.08 -8.94 -3.70
CA GLU A 81 14.61 -10.23 -4.17
C GLU A 81 13.49 -11.27 -4.23
N GLU A 82 12.65 -11.37 -3.20
CA GLU A 82 11.52 -12.29 -3.18
C GLU A 82 10.46 -11.95 -4.25
N LEU A 83 10.19 -10.67 -4.50
CA LEU A 83 9.30 -10.22 -5.58
C LEU A 83 9.83 -10.65 -6.95
N LYS A 84 11.13 -10.48 -7.21
CA LYS A 84 11.75 -10.88 -8.48
C LYS A 84 11.70 -12.38 -8.70
N GLU A 85 11.86 -13.16 -7.63
CA GLU A 85 11.84 -14.63 -7.70
C GLU A 85 10.41 -15.18 -7.87
N ASN A 86 9.48 -14.74 -7.03
CA ASN A 86 8.15 -15.35 -6.93
C ASN A 86 7.07 -14.64 -7.77
N TYR A 87 7.28 -13.36 -8.09
CA TYR A 87 6.33 -12.52 -8.82
C TYR A 87 7.00 -11.79 -10.00
N PRO A 88 7.69 -12.50 -10.92
CA PRO A 88 8.49 -11.88 -11.99
C PRO A 88 7.68 -11.06 -13.01
N LYS A 89 6.34 -11.14 -12.96
CA LYS A 89 5.43 -10.34 -13.80
C LYS A 89 5.13 -8.96 -13.21
N VAL A 90 5.44 -8.73 -11.94
CA VAL A 90 5.31 -7.43 -11.30
C VAL A 90 6.41 -6.53 -11.84
N GLU A 91 6.01 -5.44 -12.48
CA GLU A 91 6.95 -4.48 -13.04
C GLU A 91 7.66 -3.71 -11.92
N SER A 92 8.99 -3.59 -12.03
CA SER A 92 9.76 -2.64 -11.21
C SER A 92 10.09 -1.43 -12.08
N PHE A 93 9.59 -0.27 -11.67
CA PHE A 93 9.73 0.99 -12.40
C PHE A 93 10.50 2.00 -11.53
N GLN A 94 11.42 2.75 -12.14
CA GLN A 94 12.26 3.74 -11.46
C GLN A 94 11.91 5.16 -11.96
N PRO A 95 11.14 5.95 -11.20
CA PRO A 95 10.69 7.29 -11.59
C PRO A 95 11.78 8.28 -12.05
N ILE A 96 12.95 8.31 -11.42
CA ILE A 96 14.03 9.27 -11.69
C ILE A 96 14.88 8.91 -12.93
N HIS A 97 14.73 7.70 -13.49
CA HIS A 97 15.49 7.33 -14.68
C HIS A 97 15.10 8.22 -15.88
N SER A 98 16.06 8.63 -16.71
CA SER A 98 15.84 9.62 -17.80
C SER A 98 14.79 9.20 -18.83
N SER A 99 14.46 7.91 -18.90
CA SER A 99 13.38 7.35 -19.72
C SER A 99 11.97 7.61 -19.16
N SER A 100 11.83 7.81 -17.85
CA SER A 100 10.54 7.96 -17.15
C SER A 100 9.87 9.30 -17.43
N VAL A 101 10.63 10.30 -17.89
CA VAL A 101 10.14 11.61 -18.37
C VAL A 101 9.14 11.46 -19.52
N ALA A 102 9.20 10.35 -20.27
CA ALA A 102 8.30 10.10 -21.38
C ALA A 102 6.90 9.64 -20.97
N MET A 103 6.65 9.32 -19.68
CA MET A 103 5.41 8.68 -19.20
C MET A 103 4.98 7.52 -20.11
N ASP A 104 5.96 6.72 -20.55
CA ASP A 104 5.82 5.77 -21.65
C ASP A 104 5.14 4.44 -21.26
N ARG A 105 4.75 4.30 -19.99
CA ARG A 105 4.15 3.08 -19.43
C ARG A 105 2.85 3.35 -18.67
N PRO A 106 1.82 3.91 -19.33
CA PRO A 106 0.57 4.25 -18.67
C PRO A 106 -0.17 3.00 -18.19
N LEU A 107 -0.82 3.12 -17.05
CA LEU A 107 -1.79 2.16 -16.49
C LEU A 107 -3.00 2.97 -16.00
N PRO A 108 -3.90 3.41 -16.90
CA PRO A 108 -5.00 4.29 -16.49
C PRO A 108 -6.06 3.56 -15.66
N GLU A 109 -6.33 2.29 -15.94
CA GLU A 109 -7.30 1.49 -15.18
C GLU A 109 -6.61 0.75 -14.02
N SER A 110 -5.98 1.52 -13.12
CA SER A 110 -5.34 1.02 -11.90
C SER A 110 -5.63 1.88 -10.68
N LEU A 111 -5.36 1.30 -9.51
CA LEU A 111 -5.32 1.96 -8.21
C LEU A 111 -3.85 2.17 -7.81
N ALA A 112 -3.43 3.42 -7.74
CA ALA A 112 -2.12 3.76 -7.17
C ALA A 112 -2.20 3.94 -5.66
N LEU A 113 -1.30 3.31 -4.93
CA LEU A 113 -1.03 3.59 -3.52
C LEU A 113 0.12 4.57 -3.47
N GLY A 114 -0.19 5.86 -3.35
CA GLY A 114 0.79 6.95 -3.44
C GLY A 114 0.53 7.87 -4.65
N PHE A 115 1.01 9.11 -4.53
CA PHE A 115 0.63 10.20 -5.45
C PHE A 115 1.42 10.18 -6.74
N GLU A 116 2.72 9.94 -6.62
CA GLU A 116 3.64 9.98 -7.76
C GLU A 116 3.33 8.84 -8.72
N GLY A 117 3.14 7.62 -8.20
CA GLY A 117 2.72 6.50 -9.04
C GLY A 117 1.34 6.69 -9.68
N GLY A 118 0.43 7.39 -8.99
CA GLY A 118 -0.83 7.80 -9.58
C GLY A 118 -0.66 8.76 -10.76
N TYR A 119 0.28 9.70 -10.62
CA TYR A 119 0.62 10.68 -11.66
C TYR A 119 1.34 10.05 -12.85
N LEU A 120 2.42 9.30 -12.60
CA LEU A 120 3.26 8.70 -13.64
C LEU A 120 2.49 7.68 -14.48
N ALA A 121 1.68 6.85 -13.84
CA ALA A 121 0.86 5.87 -14.54
C ALA A 121 -0.44 6.43 -15.13
N GLY A 122 -0.84 7.65 -14.74
CA GLY A 122 -2.15 8.21 -15.07
C GLY A 122 -3.32 7.43 -14.46
N SER A 123 -3.13 6.87 -13.25
CA SER A 123 -4.09 6.01 -12.59
C SER A 123 -5.42 6.73 -12.35
N LYS A 124 -6.52 6.06 -12.70
CA LYS A 124 -7.89 6.53 -12.47
C LYS A 124 -8.24 6.67 -10.99
N HIS A 125 -7.68 5.79 -10.17
CA HIS A 125 -7.88 5.76 -8.73
C HIS A 125 -6.57 5.93 -7.99
N VAL A 126 -6.63 6.67 -6.88
CA VAL A 126 -5.49 6.90 -5.99
C VAL A 126 -5.96 6.73 -4.56
N ALA A 127 -5.28 5.86 -3.80
CA ALA A 127 -5.41 5.83 -2.35
C ALA A 127 -4.53 6.93 -1.76
N ASP A 128 -5.08 7.78 -0.90
CA ASP A 128 -4.37 8.91 -0.29
C ASP A 128 -3.42 8.37 0.79
N LEU A 129 -2.23 7.97 0.36
CA LEU A 129 -1.20 7.43 1.22
C LEU A 129 0.11 8.18 0.97
N PHE A 130 0.73 8.65 2.04
CA PHE A 130 2.00 9.36 1.99
C PHE A 130 2.80 9.04 3.25
N MET A 131 4.04 8.57 3.09
CA MET A 131 4.96 8.27 4.19
C MET A 131 4.32 7.42 5.30
N ASP A 132 3.72 6.29 4.93
CA ASP A 132 2.98 5.35 5.77
C ASP A 132 1.71 5.92 6.42
N GLY A 133 1.45 7.23 6.34
CA GLY A 133 0.31 7.89 6.99
C GLY A 133 0.30 7.74 8.52
N GLY A 134 1.43 7.39 9.14
CA GLY A 134 1.51 7.04 10.56
C GLY A 134 0.74 5.75 10.92
N MET A 135 0.53 4.86 9.94
CA MET A 135 -0.20 3.61 10.12
C MET A 135 0.73 2.54 10.70
N PHE A 136 0.33 1.94 11.84
CA PHE A 136 1.09 0.86 12.48
C PHE A 136 0.18 -0.23 13.03
N GLY A 137 0.71 -1.45 13.10
CA GLY A 137 -0.01 -2.60 13.66
C GLY A 137 -1.33 -2.90 12.94
N TYR A 138 -2.26 -3.53 13.64
CA TYR A 138 -3.54 -3.95 13.07
C TYR A 138 -4.44 -2.77 12.66
N ASP A 139 -4.45 -1.68 13.43
CA ASP A 139 -5.21 -0.48 13.07
C ASP A 139 -4.66 0.19 11.81
N GLY A 140 -3.33 0.13 11.60
CA GLY A 140 -2.71 0.55 10.35
C GLY A 140 -3.20 -0.27 9.16
N VAL A 141 -3.29 -1.59 9.30
CA VAL A 141 -3.84 -2.47 8.26
C VAL A 141 -5.30 -2.12 7.96
N VAL A 142 -6.13 -1.96 9.00
CA VAL A 142 -7.54 -1.54 8.82
C VAL A 142 -7.64 -0.20 8.08
N SER A 143 -6.78 0.75 8.44
CA SER A 143 -6.76 2.09 7.83
C SER A 143 -6.34 2.02 6.36
N LEU A 144 -5.30 1.26 6.04
CA LEU A 144 -4.85 1.03 4.66
C LEU A 144 -5.96 0.40 3.81
N MET A 145 -6.59 -0.66 4.31
CA MET A 145 -7.66 -1.37 3.61
C MET A 145 -8.84 -0.45 3.29
N ARG A 146 -9.29 0.35 4.26
CA ARG A 146 -10.35 1.33 4.05
C ARG A 146 -9.95 2.42 3.07
N ASN A 147 -8.70 2.88 3.13
CA ASN A 147 -8.16 3.87 2.21
C ASN A 147 -8.14 3.35 0.76
N MET A 148 -7.74 2.10 0.54
CA MET A 148 -7.80 1.45 -0.77
C MET A 148 -9.24 1.41 -1.31
N ARG A 149 -10.22 0.98 -0.49
CA ARG A 149 -11.63 0.96 -0.90
C ARG A 149 -12.19 2.36 -1.16
N GLU A 150 -11.73 3.37 -0.43
CA GLU A 150 -12.15 4.76 -0.63
C GLU A 150 -11.51 5.37 -1.89
N GLY A 151 -10.24 5.08 -2.17
CA GLY A 151 -9.55 5.48 -3.39
C GLY A 151 -10.25 4.96 -4.65
N MET A 152 -10.77 3.72 -4.60
CA MET A 152 -11.57 3.13 -5.67
C MET A 152 -12.89 3.88 -5.98
N LYS A 153 -13.44 4.66 -5.04
CA LYS A 153 -14.67 5.43 -5.29
C LYS A 153 -14.42 6.76 -5.97
N LYS A 154 -13.19 7.30 -5.86
CA LYS A 154 -12.85 8.64 -6.33
C LYS A 154 -12.16 8.55 -7.69
N THR A 155 -12.87 8.91 -8.76
CA THR A 155 -12.30 9.05 -10.11
C THR A 155 -11.73 10.45 -10.29
N GLY A 156 -10.52 10.57 -10.86
CA GLY A 156 -9.90 11.89 -11.10
C GLY A 156 -9.38 12.58 -9.83
N ALA A 157 -9.23 11.81 -8.75
CA ALA A 157 -8.81 12.29 -7.43
C ALA A 157 -7.40 12.91 -7.45
N LEU A 158 -6.56 12.51 -8.40
CA LEU A 158 -5.17 12.95 -8.49
C LEU A 158 -5.05 14.47 -8.53
N LYS A 159 -5.85 15.15 -9.37
CA LYS A 159 -5.80 16.62 -9.48
C LYS A 159 -6.17 17.31 -8.17
N SER A 160 -7.26 16.87 -7.53
CA SER A 160 -7.68 17.39 -6.23
C SER A 160 -6.67 17.11 -5.13
N LEU A 161 -5.97 15.97 -5.20
CA LEU A 161 -4.97 15.59 -4.21
C LEU A 161 -3.71 16.43 -4.35
N ILE A 162 -3.21 16.62 -5.57
CA ILE A 162 -2.08 17.52 -5.88
C ILE A 162 -2.36 18.94 -5.36
N GLU A 163 -3.55 19.48 -5.64
CA GLU A 163 -3.98 20.81 -5.19
C GLU A 163 -4.05 20.90 -3.65
N SER A 164 -4.60 19.89 -2.97
CA SER A 164 -4.75 19.91 -1.50
C SER A 164 -3.43 19.74 -0.74
N LYS A 165 -2.44 19.06 -1.33
CA LYS A 165 -1.12 18.87 -0.70
C LYS A 165 -0.13 19.98 -1.03
N GLY A 166 -0.56 21.01 -1.77
CA GLY A 166 0.31 22.12 -2.18
C GLY A 166 1.49 21.67 -3.06
N LEU A 167 1.35 20.50 -3.70
CA LEU A 167 2.34 19.98 -4.62
C LEU A 167 2.23 20.79 -5.91
N VAL A 168 3.26 21.55 -6.24
CA VAL A 168 3.36 22.24 -7.53
C VAL A 168 4.10 21.30 -8.46
N VAL A 169 3.41 20.82 -9.49
CA VAL A 169 4.01 20.06 -10.61
C VAL A 169 4.56 21.03 -11.63
#